data_AF-A0A1Y4CB19-F1
#
_entry.id   AF-A0A1Y4CB19-F1
#
_cell.length_a   1.000
_cell.length_b   1.000
_cell.length_c   1.000
_cell.angle_alpha   90.00
_cell.angle_beta   90.00
_cell.angle_gamma   90.00
#
_symmetry.space_group_name_H-M   'P 1'
#
loop_
_entity.id
_entity.type
_entity.pdbx_description
1 polymer ?
#
loop_
_entity_poly.entity_id
_entity_poly.type
_entity_poly.pdbx_seq_one_letter_code
_entity_poly.pdbx_strand_id
1 'polypeptide(L)'
;MFHVELRADARLWLEWAAQNGIHPWIYDYICARPDQLWSPPPKTEEPFSTPRSWHMLSDAIYSYGEQLTDRELSILANGCLTAAHAAQFCAYVRQVRGQYSLHKILSGEQSWPDKPEERDILCFLAQSLRAQLLKELPRNRGQLSGEARQLAARAKELLLELSNISLEIAQMAVTPEDEETLPAWFLAEVVRELPALAKRQG
;
A
#
# COMPACT_ATOMS: atom_id res chain seq x y z
N MET A 1 34.60 -32.84 -21.49
CA MET A 1 33.90 -31.58 -21.18
C MET A 1 32.42 -31.84 -21.38
N PHE A 2 31.59 -31.65 -20.37
CA PHE A 2 30.14 -31.83 -20.48
C PHE A 2 29.50 -30.44 -20.55
N HIS A 3 28.61 -30.24 -21.51
CA HIS A 3 27.77 -29.06 -21.59
C HIS A 3 26.41 -29.41 -20.97
N VAL A 4 25.95 -28.58 -20.03
CA VAL A 4 24.63 -28.71 -19.40
C VAL A 4 23.85 -27.45 -19.72
N GLU A 5 22.65 -27.64 -20.25
CA GLU A 5 21.71 -26.56 -20.49
C GLU A 5 20.79 -26.43 -19.28
N LEU A 6 20.77 -25.25 -18.66
CA LEU A 6 19.90 -24.95 -17.53
C LEU A 6 18.68 -24.18 -18.01
N ARG A 7 17.50 -24.59 -17.53
CA ARG A 7 16.24 -23.90 -17.78
C ARG A 7 15.76 -23.24 -16.50
N ALA A 8 15.32 -21.98 -16.61
CA ALA A 8 14.66 -21.31 -15.50
C ALA A 8 13.28 -21.97 -15.24
N ASP A 9 13.04 -22.34 -13.98
CA ASP A 9 11.77 -22.88 -13.51
C ASP A 9 11.21 -21.95 -12.44
N ALA A 10 10.03 -21.37 -12.71
CA ALA A 10 9.44 -20.39 -11.82
C ALA A 10 8.99 -20.97 -10.48
N ARG A 11 8.56 -22.23 -10.46
CA ARG A 11 8.15 -22.88 -9.21
C ARG A 11 9.35 -23.09 -8.30
N LEU A 12 10.44 -23.65 -8.83
CA LEU A 12 11.66 -23.86 -8.04
C LEU A 12 12.27 -22.53 -7.56
N TRP A 13 12.22 -21.50 -8.42
CA TRP A 13 12.69 -20.18 -8.01
C TRP A 13 11.82 -19.57 -6.90
N LEU A 14 10.50 -19.68 -6.98
CA LEU A 14 9.58 -19.20 -5.94
C LEU A 14 9.75 -19.96 -4.62
N GLU A 15 9.96 -21.28 -4.65
CA GLU A 15 10.26 -22.08 -3.45
C GLU A 15 11.54 -21.59 -2.75
N TRP A 16 12.58 -21.28 -3.53
CA TRP A 16 13.81 -20.69 -3.02
C TRP A 16 13.59 -19.26 -2.51
N ALA A 17 12.87 -18.43 -3.28
CA ALA A 17 12.60 -17.02 -2.98
C ALA A 17 11.87 -16.85 -1.64
N ALA A 18 10.90 -17.73 -1.35
CA ALA A 18 10.16 -17.75 -0.10
C ALA A 18 11.04 -17.94 1.15
N GLN A 19 12.22 -18.55 0.99
CA GLN A 19 13.15 -18.85 2.08
C GLN A 19 14.32 -17.86 2.16
N ASN A 20 14.50 -16.99 1.17
CA ASN A 20 15.69 -16.13 1.03
C ASN A 20 15.36 -14.63 1.05
N GLY A 21 14.15 -14.25 1.47
CA GLY A 21 13.80 -12.85 1.70
C GLY A 21 13.77 -12.02 0.41
N ILE A 22 13.29 -12.59 -0.71
CA ILE A 22 12.98 -11.81 -1.91
C ILE A 22 11.90 -10.78 -1.57
N HIS A 23 12.05 -9.56 -2.10
CA HIS A 23 11.13 -8.46 -1.86
C HIS A 23 9.69 -8.86 -2.21
N PRO A 24 8.70 -8.60 -1.32
CA PRO A 24 7.33 -9.06 -1.51
C PRO A 24 6.72 -8.70 -2.87
N TRP A 25 6.93 -7.46 -3.35
CA TRP A 25 6.46 -7.06 -4.67
C TRP A 25 6.98 -7.95 -5.80
N ILE A 26 8.25 -8.39 -5.74
CA ILE A 26 8.82 -9.25 -6.77
C ILE A 26 8.28 -10.66 -6.63
N TYR A 27 8.22 -11.18 -5.41
CA TYR A 27 7.68 -12.51 -5.13
C TYR A 27 6.25 -12.65 -5.65
N ASP A 28 5.38 -11.72 -5.27
CA ASP A 28 3.97 -11.74 -5.64
C ASP A 28 3.77 -11.49 -7.14
N TYR A 29 4.59 -10.63 -7.75
CA TYR A 29 4.57 -10.41 -9.20
C TYR A 29 4.90 -11.69 -9.97
N ILE A 30 5.95 -12.42 -9.59
CA ILE A 30 6.36 -13.66 -10.25
C ILE A 30 5.37 -14.80 -9.97
N CYS A 31 4.70 -14.81 -8.81
CA CYS A 31 3.55 -15.70 -8.60
C CYS A 31 2.43 -15.44 -9.62
N ALA A 32 2.14 -14.18 -9.93
CA ALA A 32 1.10 -13.80 -10.89
C ALA A 32 1.52 -13.94 -12.36
N ARG A 33 2.80 -13.73 -12.66
CA ARG A 33 3.40 -13.74 -14.02
C ARG A 33 4.66 -14.61 -14.06
N PRO A 34 4.54 -15.93 -13.82
CA PRO A 34 5.70 -16.83 -13.77
C PRO A 34 6.42 -16.92 -15.11
N ASP A 35 5.72 -16.63 -16.22
CA ASP A 35 6.27 -16.55 -17.57
C ASP A 35 7.33 -15.43 -17.73
N GLN A 36 7.33 -14.42 -16.87
CA GLN A 36 8.25 -13.27 -16.95
C GLN A 36 9.50 -13.40 -16.08
N LEU A 37 9.66 -14.53 -15.38
CA LEU A 37 10.88 -14.80 -14.61
C LEU A 37 12.14 -14.78 -15.49
N TRP A 38 12.00 -15.19 -16.76
CA TRP A 38 13.11 -15.27 -17.69
C TRP A 38 12.73 -14.79 -19.09
N SER A 39 13.68 -14.17 -19.77
CA SER A 39 13.63 -13.82 -21.18
C SER A 39 14.92 -14.24 -21.88
N PRO A 40 14.89 -14.54 -23.19
CA PRO A 40 16.10 -14.86 -23.93
C PRO A 40 17.08 -13.67 -23.93
N PRO A 41 18.40 -13.94 -23.95
CA PRO A 41 19.39 -12.89 -24.04
C PRO A 41 19.21 -12.09 -25.34
N PRO A 42 19.28 -10.76 -25.28
CA PRO A 42 19.16 -9.90 -26.44
C PRO A 42 20.41 -10.01 -27.33
N LYS A 43 20.30 -9.53 -28.57
CA LYS A 43 21.44 -9.45 -29.51
C LYS A 43 22.30 -8.20 -29.29
N THR A 44 21.82 -7.29 -28.46
CA THR A 44 22.33 -5.96 -28.15
C THR A 44 22.72 -5.90 -26.67
N GLU A 45 23.56 -4.93 -26.30
CA GLU A 45 23.94 -4.70 -24.90
C GLU A 45 22.80 -3.99 -24.15
N GLU A 46 21.81 -4.78 -23.71
CA GLU A 46 20.70 -4.29 -22.88
C GLU A 46 20.35 -5.30 -21.77
N PRO A 47 19.76 -4.85 -20.65
CA PRO A 47 19.31 -5.73 -19.58
C PRO A 47 18.20 -6.68 -20.06
N PHE A 48 18.19 -7.87 -19.48
CA PHE A 48 17.15 -8.87 -19.73
C PHE A 48 16.79 -9.63 -18.46
N SER A 49 15.58 -10.16 -18.44
CA SER A 49 15.02 -10.77 -17.25
C SER A 49 15.57 -12.18 -17.05
N THR A 50 16.07 -12.42 -15.85
CA THR A 50 16.57 -13.71 -15.38
C THR A 50 16.25 -13.84 -13.89
N PRO A 51 16.24 -15.06 -13.33
CA PRO A 51 16.16 -15.26 -11.89
C PRO A 51 17.11 -14.38 -11.08
N ARG A 52 18.33 -14.17 -11.61
CA ARG A 52 19.36 -13.34 -10.97
C ARG A 52 19.03 -11.86 -11.04
N SER A 53 18.52 -11.36 -12.17
CA SER A 53 18.21 -9.93 -12.28
C SER A 53 16.96 -9.54 -11.47
N TRP A 54 16.00 -10.44 -11.31
CA TRP A 54 14.91 -10.26 -10.35
C TRP A 54 15.40 -10.22 -8.89
N HIS A 55 16.37 -11.09 -8.52
CA HIS A 55 17.03 -11.00 -7.22
C HIS A 55 17.83 -9.70 -7.05
N MET A 56 18.59 -9.26 -8.05
CA MET A 56 19.31 -7.98 -8.00
C MET A 56 18.37 -6.79 -7.83
N LEU A 57 17.21 -6.81 -8.50
CA LEU A 57 16.18 -5.79 -8.32
C LEU A 57 15.61 -5.83 -6.88
N SER A 58 15.44 -7.02 -6.30
CA SER A 58 15.04 -7.19 -4.90
C SER A 58 16.02 -6.48 -3.96
N ASP A 59 17.32 -6.77 -4.10
CA ASP A 59 18.37 -6.17 -3.29
C ASP A 59 18.41 -4.64 -3.45
N ALA A 60 18.22 -4.16 -4.69
CA ALA A 60 18.19 -2.73 -4.98
C ALA A 60 16.99 -2.03 -4.33
N ILE A 61 15.80 -2.63 -4.36
CA ILE A 61 14.60 -2.09 -3.69
C ILE A 61 14.83 -2.01 -2.18
N TYR A 62 15.35 -3.08 -1.56
CA TYR A 62 15.67 -3.06 -0.13
C TYR A 62 16.73 -2.02 0.23
N SER A 63 17.77 -1.90 -0.60
CA SER A 63 18.86 -0.95 -0.38
C SER A 63 18.40 0.51 -0.49
N TYR A 64 17.38 0.78 -1.31
CA TYR A 64 16.79 2.12 -1.44
C TYR A 64 15.94 2.50 -0.22
N GLY A 65 15.17 1.53 0.31
CA GLY A 65 14.29 1.73 1.46
C GLY A 65 13.03 2.55 1.14
N GLU A 66 12.44 3.16 2.17
CA GLU A 66 11.11 3.81 2.12
C GLU A 66 11.03 5.02 1.16
N GLN A 67 12.17 5.61 0.80
CA GLN A 67 12.20 6.77 -0.11
C GLN A 67 12.00 6.40 -1.59
N LEU A 68 11.79 5.11 -1.91
CA LEU A 68 11.69 4.64 -3.28
C LEU A 68 10.43 5.15 -4.00
N THR A 69 10.58 6.19 -4.80
CA THR A 69 9.54 6.75 -5.66
C THR A 69 9.27 5.86 -6.88
N ASP A 70 8.13 6.08 -7.54
CA ASP A 70 7.80 5.39 -8.80
C ASP A 70 8.85 5.64 -9.91
N ARG A 71 9.48 6.82 -9.91
CA ARG A 71 10.55 7.16 -10.86
C ARG A 71 11.80 6.32 -10.61
N GLU A 72 12.22 6.21 -9.35
CA GLU A 72 13.41 5.44 -8.98
C GLU A 72 13.18 3.95 -9.17
N LEU A 73 11.99 3.44 -8.81
CA LEU A 73 11.60 2.07 -9.10
C LEU A 73 11.69 1.76 -10.60
N SER A 74 11.22 2.68 -11.45
CA SER A 74 11.34 2.55 -12.90
C SER A 74 12.79 2.49 -13.36
N ILE A 75 13.68 3.33 -12.81
CA ILE A 75 15.12 3.30 -13.13
C ILE A 75 15.75 1.96 -12.72
N LEU A 76 15.51 1.50 -11.49
CA LEU A 76 16.03 0.23 -10.99
C LEU A 76 15.53 -0.96 -11.82
N ALA A 77 14.23 -1.01 -12.12
CA ALA A 77 13.61 -2.08 -12.88
C ALA A 77 14.15 -2.14 -14.31
N ASN A 78 14.28 -1.00 -15.00
CA ASN A 78 14.84 -0.95 -16.35
C ASN A 78 16.34 -1.25 -16.38
N GLY A 79 17.07 -1.06 -15.27
CA GLY A 79 18.47 -1.46 -15.16
C GLY A 79 18.68 -2.97 -14.99
N CYS A 80 17.65 -3.71 -14.55
CA CYS A 80 17.74 -5.14 -14.26
C CYS A 80 16.98 -6.02 -15.26
N LEU A 81 15.86 -5.55 -15.78
CA LEU A 81 14.88 -6.35 -16.52
C LEU A 81 14.77 -5.89 -17.98
N THR A 82 14.10 -6.68 -18.81
CA THR A 82 13.66 -6.15 -20.11
C THR A 82 12.73 -4.95 -19.90
N ALA A 83 12.74 -4.00 -20.83
CA ALA A 83 11.86 -2.83 -20.77
C ALA A 83 10.37 -3.21 -20.62
N ALA A 84 9.94 -4.29 -21.28
CA ALA A 84 8.57 -4.79 -21.22
C ALA A 84 8.20 -5.35 -19.83
N HIS A 85 9.10 -6.12 -19.20
CA HIS A 85 8.87 -6.64 -17.85
C HIS A 85 8.97 -5.53 -16.80
N ALA A 86 9.92 -4.59 -16.95
CA ALA A 86 10.04 -3.44 -16.08
C ALA A 86 8.77 -2.58 -16.07
N ALA A 87 8.23 -2.25 -17.25
CA ALA A 87 7.01 -1.47 -17.37
C ALA A 87 5.79 -2.15 -16.69
N GLN A 88 5.63 -3.46 -16.91
CA GLN A 88 4.55 -4.24 -16.30
C GLN A 88 4.72 -4.38 -14.79
N PHE A 89 5.95 -4.62 -14.31
CA PHE A 89 6.26 -4.67 -12.89
C PHE A 89 5.98 -3.33 -12.20
N CYS A 90 6.40 -2.20 -12.79
CA CYS A 90 6.08 -0.88 -12.24
C CYS A 90 4.57 -0.58 -12.25
N ALA A 91 3.83 -1.06 -13.25
CA ALA A 91 2.36 -0.96 -13.24
C ALA A 91 1.74 -1.80 -12.12
N TYR A 92 2.23 -3.02 -11.92
CA TYR A 92 1.82 -3.88 -10.81
C TYR A 92 2.13 -3.25 -9.45
N VAL A 93 3.33 -2.71 -9.23
CA VAL A 93 3.68 -2.06 -7.96
C VAL A 93 2.79 -0.85 -7.70
N ARG A 94 2.49 -0.03 -8.73
CA ARG A 94 1.50 1.05 -8.59
C ARG A 94 0.11 0.53 -8.22
N GLN A 95 -0.31 -0.60 -8.79
CA GLN A 95 -1.58 -1.26 -8.44
C GLN A 95 -1.56 -1.79 -7.00
N VAL A 96 -0.47 -2.40 -6.53
CA VAL A 96 -0.30 -2.89 -5.16
C VAL A 96 -0.24 -1.73 -4.17
N ARG A 97 0.48 -0.66 -4.50
CA ARG A 97 0.45 0.60 -3.73
C ARG A 97 -0.97 1.19 -3.69
N GLY A 98 -1.79 0.92 -4.70
CA GLY A 98 -3.22 1.25 -4.75
C GLY A 98 -4.18 0.17 -4.22
N GLN A 99 -3.69 -0.92 -3.61
CA GLN A 99 -4.49 -2.08 -3.16
C GLN A 99 -5.36 -1.76 -1.94
N TYR A 100 -5.04 -0.68 -1.21
CA TYR A 100 -5.92 -0.13 -0.20
C TYR A 100 -6.82 0.94 -0.80
N SER A 101 -8.12 0.73 -0.66
CA SER A 101 -9.12 1.69 -1.08
C SER A 101 -9.84 2.22 0.14
N LEU A 102 -9.83 3.54 0.33
CA LEU A 102 -10.65 4.19 1.35
C LEU A 102 -12.12 3.77 1.22
N HIS A 103 -12.63 3.62 0.00
CA HIS A 103 -14.01 3.20 -0.24
C HIS A 103 -14.30 1.80 0.33
N LYS A 104 -13.40 0.83 0.12
CA LYS A 104 -13.56 -0.54 0.65
C LYS A 104 -13.41 -0.59 2.18
N ILE A 105 -12.58 0.28 2.74
CA ILE A 105 -12.45 0.43 4.20
C ILE A 105 -13.73 1.04 4.80
N LEU A 106 -14.29 2.06 4.15
CA LEU A 106 -15.58 2.66 4.50
C LEU A 106 -16.72 1.64 4.38
N SER A 107 -16.78 0.82 3.33
CA SER A 107 -17.83 -0.21 3.21
C SER A 107 -17.64 -1.41 4.15
N GLY A 108 -16.48 -1.54 4.81
CA GLY A 108 -16.16 -2.65 5.70
C GLY A 108 -15.70 -3.91 4.98
N GLU A 109 -15.49 -3.85 3.67
CA GLU A 109 -14.92 -4.95 2.87
C GLU A 109 -13.42 -5.15 3.11
N GLN A 110 -12.74 -4.14 3.65
CA GLN A 110 -11.30 -4.13 3.88
C GLN A 110 -10.98 -3.47 5.23
N SER A 111 -10.00 -4.02 5.95
CA SER A 111 -9.47 -3.40 7.17
C SER A 111 -8.39 -2.37 6.85
N TRP A 112 -8.07 -1.51 7.82
CA TRP A 112 -6.87 -0.68 7.76
C TRP A 112 -5.60 -1.54 7.59
N PRO A 113 -4.59 -1.06 6.84
CA PRO A 113 -3.25 -1.63 6.92
C PRO A 113 -2.73 -1.52 8.35
N ASP A 114 -2.31 -2.64 8.93
CA ASP A 114 -1.83 -2.73 10.31
C ASP A 114 -0.35 -3.10 10.42
N LYS A 115 0.29 -3.39 9.28
CA LYS A 115 1.71 -3.75 9.24
C LYS A 115 2.61 -2.52 9.36
N PRO A 116 3.73 -2.60 10.11
CA PRO A 116 4.68 -1.50 10.23
C PRO A 116 5.19 -0.97 8.87
N GLU A 117 5.38 -1.87 7.91
CA GLU A 117 5.90 -1.54 6.57
C GLU A 117 4.87 -0.80 5.70
N GLU A 118 3.61 -0.72 6.14
CA GLU A 118 2.51 -0.05 5.44
C GLU A 118 2.16 1.31 6.08
N ARG A 119 2.99 1.83 6.99
CA ARG A 119 2.73 3.06 7.74
C ARG A 119 2.42 4.26 6.84
N ASP A 120 3.15 4.44 5.75
CA ASP A 120 2.91 5.55 4.80
C ASP A 120 1.56 5.41 4.09
N ILE A 121 1.15 4.18 3.81
CA ILE A 121 -0.17 3.88 3.24
C ILE A 121 -1.25 4.20 4.26
N LEU A 122 -1.05 3.82 5.53
CA LEU A 122 -1.96 4.14 6.62
C LEU A 122 -2.11 5.67 6.79
N CYS A 123 -1.01 6.42 6.74
CA CYS A 123 -1.00 7.89 6.75
C CYS A 123 -1.81 8.46 5.58
N PHE A 124 -1.57 7.98 4.36
CA PHE A 124 -2.28 8.43 3.17
C PHE A 124 -3.79 8.16 3.24
N LEU A 125 -4.19 6.97 3.69
CA LEU A 125 -5.60 6.60 3.82
C LEU A 125 -6.29 7.39 4.94
N ALA A 126 -5.59 7.67 6.05
CA ALA A 126 -6.08 8.54 7.12
C ALA A 126 -6.33 9.97 6.62
N GLN A 127 -5.42 10.52 5.80
CA GLN A 127 -5.62 11.82 5.15
C GLN A 127 -6.74 11.79 4.11
N SER A 128 -6.86 10.70 3.36
CA SER A 128 -7.96 10.51 2.41
C SER A 128 -9.32 10.47 3.12
N LEU A 129 -9.41 9.79 4.28
CA LEU A 129 -10.60 9.77 5.13
C LEU A 129 -10.97 11.19 5.57
N ARG A 130 -10.00 11.97 6.03
CA ARG A 130 -10.19 13.37 6.40
C ARG A 130 -10.77 14.20 5.25
N ALA A 131 -10.17 14.14 4.07
CA ALA A 131 -10.62 14.86 2.89
C ALA A 131 -12.07 14.49 2.51
N GLN A 132 -12.41 13.20 2.60
CA GLN A 132 -13.78 12.72 2.36
C GLN A 132 -14.77 13.26 3.38
N LEU A 133 -14.39 13.33 4.66
CA LEU A 133 -15.25 13.89 5.72
C LEU A 133 -15.45 15.39 5.55
N LEU A 134 -14.41 16.14 5.19
CA LEU A 134 -14.51 17.58 4.89
C LEU A 134 -15.47 17.87 3.74
N LYS A 135 -15.43 17.01 2.72
CA LYS A 135 -16.26 17.15 1.52
C LYS A 135 -17.73 16.80 1.76
N GLU A 136 -17.99 15.70 2.48
CA GLU A 136 -19.33 15.10 2.54
C GLU A 136 -20.10 15.43 3.83
N LEU A 137 -19.43 15.86 4.91
CA LEU A 137 -20.11 16.25 6.16
C LEU A 137 -20.54 17.73 6.15
N PRO A 138 -21.80 18.04 6.49
CA PRO A 138 -22.24 19.42 6.59
C PRO A 138 -21.64 20.10 7.82
N ARG A 139 -21.36 21.41 7.70
CA ARG A 139 -20.93 22.25 8.83
C ARG A 139 -21.93 22.21 10.00
N ASN A 140 -23.23 22.16 9.68
CA ASN A 140 -24.32 22.11 10.65
C ASN A 140 -24.93 20.72 10.74
N ARG A 141 -24.95 20.14 11.95
CA ARG A 141 -25.54 18.82 12.22
C ARG A 141 -26.99 18.67 11.73
N GLY A 142 -27.78 19.75 11.80
CA GLY A 142 -29.18 19.74 11.35
C GLY A 142 -29.37 19.48 9.85
N GLN A 143 -28.31 19.58 9.05
CA GLN A 143 -28.32 19.36 7.59
C GLN A 143 -27.82 17.96 7.20
N LEU A 144 -27.67 17.04 8.17
CA LEU A 144 -27.21 15.68 7.90
C LEU A 144 -28.20 14.92 7.01
N SER A 145 -27.75 14.59 5.80
CA SER A 145 -28.40 13.59 4.96
C SER A 145 -28.26 12.19 5.56
N GLY A 146 -29.04 11.22 5.05
CA GLY A 146 -28.93 9.82 5.47
C GLY A 146 -27.53 9.25 5.22
N GLU A 147 -26.95 9.54 4.05
CA GLU A 147 -25.61 9.11 3.65
C GLU A 147 -24.51 9.76 4.51
N ALA A 148 -24.58 11.08 4.74
CA ALA A 148 -23.61 11.78 5.60
C ALA A 148 -23.66 11.27 7.05
N ARG A 149 -24.84 10.85 7.53
CA ARG A 149 -25.00 10.23 8.85
C ARG A 149 -24.35 8.85 8.91
N GLN A 150 -24.50 8.02 7.86
CA GLN A 150 -23.84 6.71 7.77
C GLN A 150 -22.33 6.87 7.69
N LEU A 151 -21.84 7.79 6.86
CA LEU A 151 -20.42 8.12 6.76
C LEU A 151 -19.85 8.56 8.11
N ALA A 152 -20.52 9.47 8.82
CA ALA A 152 -20.09 9.92 10.13
C ALA A 152 -20.04 8.77 11.15
N ALA A 153 -21.03 7.88 11.16
CA ALA A 153 -21.03 6.72 12.05
C ALA A 153 -19.85 5.79 11.76
N ARG A 154 -19.66 5.43 10.48
CA ARG A 154 -18.56 4.55 10.06
C ARG A 154 -17.19 5.17 10.29
N ALA A 155 -17.02 6.46 10.04
CA ALA A 155 -15.77 7.15 10.26
C ALA A 155 -15.35 7.15 11.74
N LYS A 156 -16.30 7.20 12.69
CA LYS A 156 -15.97 7.08 14.11
C LYS A 156 -15.44 5.69 14.47
N GLU A 157 -16.03 4.63 13.93
CA GLU A 157 -15.52 3.27 14.08
C GLU A 157 -14.10 3.14 13.50
N LEU A 158 -13.91 3.64 12.28
CA LEU A 158 -12.62 3.58 11.61
C LEU A 158 -11.53 4.41 12.32
N LEU A 159 -11.86 5.57 12.89
CA LEU A 159 -10.92 6.37 13.70
C LEU A 159 -10.52 5.65 14.99
N LEU A 160 -11.44 4.86 15.57
CA LEU A 160 -11.11 4.01 16.71
C LEU A 160 -10.14 2.89 16.28
N GLU A 161 -10.49 2.15 15.22
CA GLU A 161 -9.62 1.10 14.68
C GLU A 161 -8.23 1.64 14.37
N LEU A 162 -8.16 2.81 13.72
CA LEU A 162 -6.93 3.52 13.42
C LEU A 162 -6.16 3.92 14.69
N SER A 163 -6.85 4.34 15.75
CA SER A 163 -6.19 4.70 17.02
C SER A 163 -5.57 3.52 17.75
N ASN A 164 -6.10 2.31 17.55
CA ASN A 164 -5.53 1.07 18.07
C ASN A 164 -4.26 0.65 17.32
N ILE A 165 -4.15 1.02 16.04
CA ILE A 165 -2.97 0.78 15.21
C ILE A 165 -1.91 1.86 15.46
N SER A 166 -2.31 3.14 15.39
CA SER A 166 -1.44 4.31 15.59
C SER A 166 -2.25 5.52 16.03
N LEU A 167 -2.14 5.86 17.31
CA LEU A 167 -2.79 7.04 17.90
C LEU A 167 -2.39 8.34 17.20
N GLU A 168 -1.12 8.46 16.82
CA GLU A 168 -0.57 9.63 16.12
C GLU A 168 -1.27 9.86 14.77
N ILE A 169 -1.44 8.80 13.97
CA ILE A 169 -2.08 8.88 12.65
C ILE A 169 -3.58 9.12 12.79
N ALA A 170 -4.23 8.55 13.81
CA ALA A 170 -5.63 8.85 14.11
C ALA A 170 -5.84 10.32 14.51
N GLN A 171 -4.94 10.89 15.30
CA GLN A 171 -4.95 12.32 15.65
C GLN A 171 -4.74 13.19 14.41
N MET A 172 -3.79 12.84 13.55
CA MET A 172 -3.53 13.54 12.29
C MET A 172 -4.80 13.65 11.43
N ALA A 173 -5.59 12.58 11.31
CA ALA A 173 -6.83 12.57 10.52
C ALA A 173 -7.90 13.58 10.99
N VAL A 174 -7.90 13.95 12.29
CA VAL A 174 -8.91 14.85 12.87
C VAL A 174 -8.39 16.25 13.18
N THR A 175 -7.08 16.42 13.25
CA THR A 175 -6.42 17.70 13.58
C THR A 175 -6.60 18.69 12.42
N PRO A 176 -6.79 19.99 12.68
CA PRO A 176 -6.84 21.01 11.63
C PRO A 176 -5.59 20.98 10.75
N GLU A 177 -5.76 21.22 9.45
CA GLU A 177 -4.68 21.42 8.49
C GLU A 177 -5.03 22.66 7.67
N ASP A 178 -4.15 23.66 7.70
CA ASP A 178 -4.41 25.03 7.22
C ASP A 178 -5.71 25.64 7.79
N GLU A 179 -6.59 26.18 6.94
CA GLU A 179 -7.89 26.75 7.32
C GLU A 179 -9.02 25.71 7.33
N GLU A 180 -8.75 24.46 6.92
CA GLU A 180 -9.77 23.43 6.81
C GLU A 180 -9.92 22.65 8.12
N THR A 181 -11.14 22.65 8.65
CA THR A 181 -11.49 22.00 9.90
C THR A 181 -12.73 21.14 9.74
N LEU A 182 -12.66 19.92 10.28
CA LEU A 182 -13.83 19.06 10.36
C LEU A 182 -14.94 19.74 11.18
N PRO A 183 -16.22 19.48 10.88
CA PRO A 183 -17.32 20.10 11.60
C PRO A 183 -17.23 19.88 13.12
N ALA A 184 -17.38 20.97 13.90
CA ALA A 184 -17.22 20.93 15.36
C ALA A 184 -18.12 19.90 16.05
N TRP A 185 -19.33 19.67 15.52
CA TRP A 185 -20.24 18.66 16.05
C TRP A 185 -19.68 17.24 15.91
N PHE A 186 -18.95 16.95 14.83
CA PHE A 186 -18.35 15.63 14.59
C PHE A 186 -17.15 15.42 15.51
N LEU A 187 -16.29 16.42 15.64
CA LEU A 187 -15.13 16.40 16.56
C LEU A 187 -15.57 16.18 18.02
N ALA A 188 -16.64 16.84 18.46
CA ALA A 188 -17.20 16.64 19.80
C ALA A 188 -17.69 15.20 20.03
N GLU A 189 -18.24 14.54 19.00
CA GLU A 189 -18.66 13.13 19.10
C GLU A 189 -17.46 12.18 19.16
N VAL A 190 -16.44 12.39 18.32
CA VAL A 190 -15.20 11.59 18.32
C VAL A 190 -14.52 11.66 19.70
N VAL A 191 -14.35 12.87 20.26
CA VAL A 191 -13.74 13.06 21.59
C VAL A 191 -14.55 12.40 22.71
N ARG A 192 -15.88 12.39 22.60
CA ARG A 192 -16.75 11.74 23.60
C ARG A 192 -16.63 10.22 23.56
N GLU A 193 -16.41 9.64 22.39
CA GLU A 193 -16.42 8.19 22.17
C GLU A 193 -15.04 7.55 22.40
N LEU A 194 -13.93 8.27 22.14
CA LEU A 194 -12.56 7.75 22.30
C LEU A 194 -12.23 7.20 23.72
N PRO A 195 -12.55 7.88 24.85
CA PRO A 195 -12.25 7.36 26.20
C PRO A 195 -13.10 6.15 26.61
N ALA A 196 -14.30 6.01 26.05
CA ALA A 196 -15.23 4.94 26.40
C ALA A 196 -14.90 3.61 25.71
N LEU A 197 -14.20 3.67 24.58
CA LEU A 197 -13.85 2.51 23.76
C LEU A 197 -12.50 1.90 24.19
N ALA A 198 -11.55 2.72 24.65
CA ALA A 198 -10.31 2.25 25.28
C ALA A 198 -10.54 1.44 26.57
N LYS A 199 -11.62 1.72 27.32
CA LYS A 199 -11.98 0.99 28.55
C LYS A 199 -12.67 -0.36 28.32
N ARG A 200 -13.13 -0.66 27.11
CA ARG A 200 -13.81 -1.94 26.80
C ARG A 200 -12.85 -3.08 26.47
N GLN A 201 -11.54 -2.82 26.44
CA GLN A 201 -10.50 -3.80 26.13
C GLN A 201 -9.49 -4.01 27.28
N GLY A 202 -9.81 -3.52 28.49
CA GLY A 202 -9.04 -3.81 29.72
C GLY A 202 -9.63 -4.97 30.50
#